data_AF-A0A969UZH7-F1
#
_entry.id   AF-A0A969UZH7-F1
#
_cell.length_a   1.000
_cell.length_b   1.000
_cell.length_c   1.000
_cell.angle_alpha   90.00
_cell.angle_beta   90.00
_cell.angle_gamma   90.00
#
_symmetry.space_group_name_H-M   'P 1'
#
loop_
_entity.id
_entity.type
_entity.pdbx_description
1 polymer ?
#
loop_
_entity_poly.entity_id
_entity_poly.type
_entity_poly.pdbx_seq_one_letter_code
_entity_poly.pdbx_strand_id
1 'polypeptide(L)' 'MTEEKAVAKRITITLPDVVHAELAKWAEQRGQTTAPLAAFLIELAIRDAKESGELKTPLSAKGDRDE' A
#
# COMPACT_ATOMS: atom_id res chain seq x y z
N MET A 1 16.98 -5.79 23.01
CA MET A 1 16.38 -4.97 21.94
C MET A 1 15.50 -5.88 21.12
N THR A 2 14.19 -5.86 21.34
CA THR A 2 13.23 -6.59 20.50
C THR A 2 13.02 -5.77 19.23
N GLU A 3 13.47 -6.30 18.09
CA GLU A 3 13.06 -5.80 16.78
C GLU A 3 11.54 -5.92 16.67
N GLU A 4 10.86 -4.79 16.59
CA GLU A 4 9.45 -4.76 16.22
C GLU A 4 9.37 -5.16 14.75
N LYS A 5 9.15 -6.46 14.52
CA LYS A 5 9.03 -7.03 13.19
C LYS A 5 7.82 -6.40 12.51
N ALA A 6 8.04 -5.49 11.56
CA ALA A 6 6.97 -4.88 10.78
C ALA A 6 6.17 -5.98 10.06
N VAL A 7 4.98 -6.29 10.58
CA VAL A 7 4.10 -7.32 10.01
C VAL A 7 3.28 -6.71 8.89
N ALA A 8 3.29 -7.33 7.71
CA ALA A 8 2.41 -6.96 6.62
C ALA A 8 0.95 -7.07 7.08
N LYS A 9 0.18 -5.99 6.95
CA LYS A 9 -1.26 -5.97 7.22
C LYS A 9 -2.00 -6.29 5.93
N ARG A 10 -2.96 -7.22 6.00
CA ARG A 10 -3.79 -7.62 4.87
C ARG A 10 -5.12 -6.89 4.92
N ILE A 11 -5.50 -6.28 3.81
CA ILE A 11 -6.80 -5.66 3.60
C ILE A 11 -7.46 -6.24 2.34
N THR A 12 -8.78 -6.14 2.25
CA THR A 12 -9.54 -6.46 1.04
C THR A 12 -9.99 -5.16 0.39
N ILE A 13 -9.72 -5.00 -0.91
CA ILE A 13 -10.13 -3.84 -1.70
C ILE A 13 -11.04 -4.30 -2.84
N THR A 14 -12.05 -3.49 -3.17
CA THR A 14 -12.90 -3.71 -4.34
C THR A 14 -12.49 -2.69 -5.40
N LEU A 15 -12.19 -3.17 -6.61
CA LEU A 15 -11.76 -2.34 -7.74
C LEU A 15 -12.81 -2.43 -8.86
N PRO A 16 -13.04 -1.36 -9.63
CA PRO A 16 -13.77 -1.46 -10.88
C PRO A 16 -13.08 -2.44 -11.84
N ASP A 17 -13.85 -3.19 -12.62
CA ASP A 17 -13.34 -4.22 -13.54
C ASP A 17 -12.25 -3.69 -14.48
N VAL A 18 -12.45 -2.48 -15.02
CA VAL A 18 -11.51 -1.81 -15.92
C VAL A 18 -10.15 -1.58 -15.23
N VAL A 19 -10.17 -1.16 -13.97
CA VAL A 19 -8.94 -0.91 -13.18
C VAL A 19 -8.23 -2.22 -12.89
N HIS A 20 -8.98 -3.27 -12.53
CA HIS A 20 -8.41 -4.58 -12.29
C HIS A 20 -7.76 -5.17 -13.55
N ALA A 21 -8.40 -5.04 -14.71
CA ALA A 21 -7.88 -5.55 -15.98
C ALA A 21 -6.54 -4.90 -16.36
N GLU A 22 -6.45 -3.57 -16.26
CA GLU A 22 -5.19 -2.84 -16.54
C GLU A 22 -4.09 -3.20 -15.53
N LEU A 23 -4.44 -3.33 -14.25
CA LEU A 23 -3.50 -3.72 -13.20
C LEU A 23 -2.97 -5.15 -13.41
N ALA A 24 -3.84 -6.09 -13.77
CA ALA A 24 -3.46 -7.47 -14.06
C ALA A 24 -2.52 -7.55 -15.28
N LYS A 25 -2.87 -6.87 -16.37
CA LYS A 25 -2.02 -6.78 -17.57
C LYS A 25 -0.65 -6.18 -17.25
N TRP A 26 -0.59 -5.16 -16.41
CA TRP A 26 0.68 -4.56 -16.00
C TRP A 26 1.52 -5.52 -15.13
N ALA A 27 0.88 -6.27 -14.24
CA ALA A 27 1.56 -7.28 -13.42
C ALA A 27 2.15 -8.40 -14.29
N GLU A 28 1.40 -8.88 -15.28
CA GLU A 28 1.86 -9.88 -16.26
C GLU A 28 3.11 -9.39 -17.01
N GLN A 29 3.11 -8.15 -17.50
CA GLN A 29 4.27 -7.56 -18.19
C GLN A 29 5.52 -7.50 -17.30
N ARG A 30 5.36 -7.44 -15.98
CA ARG A 30 6.45 -7.43 -15.00
C ARG A 30 6.80 -8.82 -14.47
N GLY A 31 6.13 -9.88 -14.94
CA GLY A 31 6.34 -11.24 -14.45
C GLY A 31 5.96 -11.43 -12.98
N GLN A 32 4.97 -10.69 -12.47
CA GLN A 32 4.51 -10.78 -11.09
C GLN A 32 2.99 -10.91 -11.00
N THR A 33 2.46 -11.22 -9.82
CA THR A 33 1.02 -11.26 -9.58
C THR A 33 0.45 -9.87 -9.28
N THR A 34 -0.87 -9.71 -9.43
CA THR A 34 -1.58 -8.44 -9.23
C THR A 34 -1.39 -7.87 -7.82
N ALA A 35 -1.35 -8.73 -6.79
CA ALA A 35 -1.35 -8.28 -5.38
C ALA A 35 -0.04 -7.57 -4.96
N PRO A 36 1.18 -8.11 -5.22
CA PRO A 36 2.42 -7.39 -4.98
C PRO A 36 2.52 -6.05 -5.73
N LEU A 37 2.08 -6.02 -6.99
CA LEU A 37 2.06 -4.78 -7.76
C LEU A 37 1.10 -3.76 -7.13
N ALA A 38 -0.11 -4.18 -6.74
CA ALA A 38 -1.07 -3.33 -6.07
C ALA A 38 -0.49 -2.73 -4.77
N ALA A 39 0.15 -3.56 -3.95
CA ALA A 39 0.77 -3.12 -2.70
C ALA A 39 1.86 -2.06 -2.96
N PHE A 40 2.72 -2.29 -3.95
CA PHE A 40 3.75 -1.32 -4.35
C PHE A 40 3.15 0.01 -4.84
N LEU A 41 2.11 -0.05 -5.67
CA LEU A 41 1.47 1.16 -6.20
C LEU A 41 0.77 1.97 -5.10
N ILE A 42 0.16 1.30 -4.12
CA ILE A 42 -0.42 1.96 -2.95
C ILE A 42 0.68 2.64 -2.12
N GLU A 43 1.82 1.97 -1.92
CA GLU A 43 2.96 2.58 -1.20
C GLU A 43 3.48 3.83 -1.93
N LEU A 44 3.63 3.75 -3.25
CA LEU A 44 4.07 4.87 -4.08
C LEU A 44 3.07 6.03 -3.99
N ALA A 45 1.77 5.79 -4.15
CA ALA A 45 0.75 6.82 -4.05
C ALA A 45 0.72 7.50 -2.67
N ILE A 46 0.92 6.73 -1.58
CA ILE A 46 1.03 7.30 -0.23
C ILE A 46 2.28 8.17 -0.09
N ARG A 47 3.41 7.76 -0.69
CA ARG A 47 4.64 8.55 -0.69
C ARG A 47 4.44 9.87 -1.43
N ASP A 48 3.90 9.82 -2.64
CA ASP A 48 3.62 10.99 -3.46
C ASP A 48 2.66 11.96 -2.74
N ALA A 49 1.62 11.42 -2.08
CA ALA A 49 0.68 12.22 -1.29
C ALA A 49 1.35 12.90 -0.08
N LYS A 50 2.35 12.28 0.53
CA LYS A 50 3.13 12.92 1.61
C LYS A 50 4.04 14.01 1.07
N GLU A 51 4.70 13.76 -0.06
CA GLU A 51 5.62 14.70 -0.70
C GLU A 51 4.88 15.93 -1.24
N SER A 52 3.65 15.76 -1.75
CA SER A 52 2.79 16.86 -2.20
C SER A 52 2.15 17.66 -1.06
N GLY A 53 2.21 17.14 0.17
CA GLY A 53 1.54 17.72 1.34
C GLY A 53 0.03 17.45 1.40
N GLU A 54 -0.52 16.65 0.49
CA GLU A 54 -1.92 16.21 0.49
C GLU A 54 -2.22 15.32 1.71
N LEU A 55 -1.37 14.32 1.93
CA LEU A 55 -1.40 13.50 3.13
C LEU A 55 -0.58 14.18 4.22
N LYS A 56 -1.26 14.98 5.04
CA LYS A 56 -0.68 15.51 6.27
C LYS A 56 -0.26 14.35 7.15
N THR A 57 1.04 14.15 7.32
CA THR A 57 1.55 13.13 8.23
C THR A 57 1.47 13.72 9.64
N PRO A 58 0.55 13.29 10.54
CA PRO A 58 0.74 13.60 11.95
C PRO A 58 2.08 12.98 12.36
N LEU A 59 2.97 13.78 12.96
CA LEU A 59 4.22 13.24 13.52
C LEU A 59 3.85 12.09 14.45
N SER A 60 4.20 10.86 14.05
CA SER A 60 4.30 9.70 14.94
C SER A 60 3.08 9.43 15.84
N ALA A 61 2.06 8.75 15.33
CA ALA A 61 1.28 7.83 16.17
C ALA A 61 2.08 6.53 16.36
N LYS A 62 3.17 6.63 17.12
CA LYS A 62 3.87 5.48 17.68
C LYS A 62 3.03 5.00 18.87
N GLY A 63 2.29 3.91 18.67
CA GLY A 63 1.63 3.10 19.69
C GLY A 63 0.59 3.82 20.54
N ASP A 64 -0.70 3.72 20.17
CA ASP A 64 -1.77 3.72 21.17
C ASP A 64 -3.05 3.11 20.56
N ARG A 65 -3.29 1.87 20.94
CA ARG A 65 -4.60 1.34 21.34
C ARG A 65 -4.37 -0.10 21.76
N ASP A 66 -3.92 -0.21 23.01
CA ASP A 66 -4.21 -1.34 23.88
C ASP A 66 -5.71 -1.68 23.82
N GLU A 67 -6.01 -2.95 23.53
CA GLU A 67 -6.97 -3.78 24.27
C GLU A 67 -6.67 -5.26 24.04
#